data_AF-A0A519QNF6-F1
#
_entry.id   AF-A0A519QNF6-F1
#
_cell.length_a   1.000
_cell.length_b   1.000
_cell.length_c   1.000
_cell.angle_alpha   90.00
_cell.angle_beta   90.00
_cell.angle_gamma   90.00
#
_symmetry.space_group_name_H-M   'P 1'
#
loop_
_entity.id
_entity.type
_entity.pdbx_description
1 polymer ?
#
loop_
_entity_poly.entity_id
_entity_poly.type
_entity_poly.pdbx_seq_one_letter_code
_entity_poly.pdbx_strand_id
1 'polypeptide(L)'
;MTLGQYLISKSFFKRLALAVVIVFAVVFLILQYLSFATDHGNEIVVPDLRKLTEEQVGDKLDELDLEYVLLDTVDYNQDFPKYSVVKQDPLPGAKVKEGRKIYIKVNSSGFGDVTVPDLVEKTLRQAEPTLKALGFEIGKKTYKPYLGKDMVLEMYSSGKKLRAGDKIKKSSVIDLVLGDGKVGFEESDSTKVENENEIETENAE
;
A
#
# COMPACT_ATOMS: atom_id res chain seq x y z
N MET A 1 36.19 20.90 68.56
CA MET A 1 37.01 20.89 67.32
C MET A 1 36.24 21.67 66.27
N THR A 2 36.87 22.61 65.58
CA THR A 2 36.21 23.35 64.49
C THR A 2 36.08 22.44 63.26
N LEU A 3 35.00 22.62 62.48
CA LEU A 3 34.68 21.76 61.33
C LEU A 3 35.85 21.63 60.33
N GLY A 4 36.62 22.71 60.14
CA GLY A 4 37.80 22.73 59.27
C GLY A 4 38.97 21.86 59.74
N GLN A 5 39.20 21.73 61.06
CA GLN A 5 40.26 20.87 61.59
C GLN A 5 39.94 19.38 61.44
N TYR A 6 38.65 19.03 61.45
CA TYR A 6 38.20 17.64 61.26
C TYR A 6 38.40 17.18 59.81
N LEU A 7 38.11 18.04 58.83
CA LEU A 7 38.27 17.72 57.40
C LEU A 7 39.73 17.44 56.99
N ILE A 8 40.71 17.94 57.75
CA ILE A 8 42.15 17.75 57.49
C ILE A 8 42.72 16.62 58.38
N SER A 9 41.92 16.02 59.26
CA SER A 9 42.35 14.98 60.18
C SER A 9 42.62 13.64 59.47
N LYS A 10 43.64 12.91 59.92
CA LYS A 10 43.93 11.53 59.48
C LYS A 10 42.74 10.58 59.64
N SER A 11 41.86 10.81 60.62
CA SER A 11 40.66 9.99 60.85
C SER A 11 39.56 10.24 59.81
N PHE A 12 39.43 11.47 59.31
CA PHE A 12 38.50 11.82 58.25
C PHE A 12 38.89 11.13 56.93
N PHE A 13 40.16 11.21 56.53
CA PHE A 13 40.64 10.54 55.32
C PHE A 13 40.50 9.01 55.37
N LYS A 14 40.66 8.37 56.54
CA LYS A 14 40.40 6.92 56.69
C LYS A 14 38.94 6.54 56.43
N ARG A 15 37.99 7.33 56.95
CA ARG A 15 36.55 7.12 56.74
C ARG A 15 36.13 7.45 55.32
N LEU A 16 36.70 8.50 54.73
CA LEU A 16 36.49 8.86 53.34
C LEU A 16 37.00 7.76 52.40
N ALA A 17 38.22 7.27 52.62
CA ALA A 17 38.76 6.14 51.86
C ALA A 17 37.89 4.89 52.01
N LEU A 18 37.44 4.56 53.23
CA LEU A 18 36.52 3.43 53.46
C LEU A 18 35.18 3.63 52.72
N ALA A 19 34.60 4.83 52.77
CA ALA A 19 33.37 5.14 52.05
C ALA A 19 33.55 4.99 50.54
N VAL A 20 34.66 5.47 49.99
CA VAL A 20 34.99 5.33 48.56
C VAL A 20 35.12 3.85 48.19
N VAL A 21 35.81 3.04 48.99
CA VAL A 21 35.95 1.59 48.75
C VAL A 21 34.60 0.89 48.78
N ILE A 22 33.73 1.24 49.74
CA ILE A 22 32.37 0.68 49.81
C ILE A 22 31.56 1.06 48.57
N VAL A 23 31.60 2.33 48.15
CA VAL A 23 30.89 2.78 46.94
C VAL A 23 31.40 2.03 45.72
N PHE A 24 32.72 1.89 45.55
CA PHE A 24 33.30 1.11 44.46
C PHE A 24 32.87 -0.35 44.49
N ALA A 25 32.86 -0.98 45.68
CA ALA A 25 32.42 -2.36 45.84
C ALA A 25 30.94 -2.54 45.47
N VAL A 26 30.07 -1.62 45.91
CA VAL A 26 28.64 -1.63 45.58
C VAL A 26 28.43 -1.43 44.08
N VAL A 27 29.09 -0.45 43.46
CA VAL A 27 29.01 -0.23 42.01
C VAL A 27 29.50 -1.46 41.24
N PHE A 28 30.62 -2.07 41.66
CA PHE A 28 31.14 -3.28 41.04
C PHE A 28 30.16 -4.46 41.15
N LEU A 29 29.56 -4.69 42.32
CA LEU A 29 28.55 -5.73 42.52
C LEU A 29 27.29 -5.48 41.68
N ILE A 30 26.85 -4.22 41.57
CA ILE A 30 25.71 -3.85 40.71
C ILE A 30 26.04 -4.11 39.25
N LEU A 31 27.23 -3.72 38.78
CA LEU A 31 27.64 -3.97 37.39
C LEU A 31 27.76 -5.48 37.10
N GLN A 32 28.30 -6.27 38.03
CA GLN A 32 28.37 -7.72 37.89
C GLN A 32 26.97 -8.36 37.85
N TYR A 33 26.07 -7.92 38.73
CA TYR A 33 24.68 -8.37 38.73
C TYR A 33 23.95 -7.99 37.44
N LEU A 34 24.11 -6.75 36.96
CA LEU A 34 23.52 -6.31 35.71
C LEU A 34 24.07 -7.12 34.53
N SER A 35 25.38 -7.35 34.45
CA SER A 35 25.99 -8.15 33.40
C SER A 35 25.43 -9.57 33.36
N PHE A 36 25.21 -10.19 34.52
CA PHE A 36 24.60 -11.51 34.63
C PHE A 36 23.10 -11.49 34.28
N ALA A 37 22.35 -10.53 34.79
CA ALA A 37 20.90 -10.45 34.62
C ALA A 37 20.46 -10.06 33.21
N THR A 38 21.33 -9.44 32.41
CA THR A 38 20.95 -8.86 31.10
C THR A 38 21.44 -9.67 29.90
N ASP A 39 22.06 -10.83 30.12
CA ASP A 39 22.53 -11.77 29.11
C ASP A 39 23.16 -11.07 27.88
N HIS A 40 24.31 -10.43 28.12
CA HIS A 40 25.05 -9.70 27.09
C HIS A 40 25.87 -10.68 26.25
N GLY A 41 25.62 -10.71 24.93
CA GLY A 41 26.48 -11.40 23.95
C GLY A 41 25.84 -12.54 23.19
N ASN A 42 24.68 -13.05 23.63
CA ASN A 42 23.91 -14.06 22.91
C ASN A 42 23.00 -13.37 21.89
N GLU A 43 23.49 -13.28 20.66
CA GLU A 43 22.78 -12.67 19.54
C GLU A 43 22.48 -13.74 18.48
N ILE A 44 21.21 -13.83 18.11
CA ILE A 44 20.70 -14.71 17.08
C ILE A 44 20.56 -13.90 15.79
N VAL A 45 21.04 -14.47 14.69
CA VAL A 45 20.90 -13.85 13.37
C VAL A 45 19.53 -14.20 12.82
N VAL A 46 18.74 -13.16 12.51
CA VAL A 46 17.39 -13.31 11.97
C VAL A 46 17.46 -13.94 10.58
N PRO A 47 16.81 -15.10 10.34
CA PRO A 47 16.78 -15.71 9.03
C PRO A 47 15.92 -14.92 8.04
N ASP A 48 16.13 -15.17 6.75
CA ASP A 48 15.17 -14.74 5.72
C ASP A 48 13.95 -15.66 5.75
N LEU A 49 12.79 -15.06 6.02
CA LEU A 49 11.49 -15.69 6.11
C LEU A 49 10.65 -15.44 4.85
N ARG A 50 11.11 -14.57 3.94
CA ARG A 50 10.35 -14.22 2.74
C ARG A 50 10.06 -15.46 1.89
N LYS A 51 8.86 -15.48 1.29
CA LYS A 51 8.32 -16.58 0.48
C LYS A 51 8.02 -17.88 1.22
N LEU A 52 8.30 -17.97 2.52
CA LEU A 52 7.88 -19.11 3.35
C LEU A 52 6.42 -18.98 3.76
N THR A 53 5.76 -20.11 3.97
CA THR A 53 4.42 -20.16 4.60
C THR A 53 4.52 -19.90 6.10
N GLU A 54 3.40 -19.57 6.74
CA GLU A 54 3.35 -19.38 8.19
C GLU A 54 3.87 -20.60 8.97
N GLU A 55 3.49 -21.81 8.56
CA GLU A 55 3.96 -23.07 9.15
C GLU A 55 5.50 -23.20 9.07
N GLN A 56 6.07 -22.99 7.88
CA GLN A 56 7.53 -23.02 7.67
C GLN A 56 8.27 -21.93 8.47
N VAL A 57 7.62 -20.80 8.73
CA VAL A 57 8.18 -19.73 9.56
C VAL A 57 8.21 -20.16 11.03
N GLY A 58 7.15 -20.78 11.53
CA GLY A 58 7.10 -21.36 12.87
C GLY A 58 8.25 -22.32 13.09
N ASP A 59 8.35 -23.37 12.26
CA ASP A 59 9.40 -24.38 12.38
C ASP A 59 10.81 -23.78 12.39
N LYS A 60 11.05 -22.79 11.51
CA LYS A 60 12.38 -22.18 11.34
C LYS A 60 12.76 -21.24 12.48
N LEU A 61 11.80 -20.63 13.15
CA LEU A 61 12.04 -19.72 14.26
C LEU A 61 12.08 -20.45 15.60
N ASP A 62 11.31 -21.54 15.74
CA ASP A 62 11.31 -22.40 16.93
C ASP A 62 12.69 -23.05 17.14
N GLU A 63 13.40 -23.43 16.07
CA GLU A 63 14.80 -23.91 16.14
C GLU A 63 15.79 -22.88 16.69
N LEU A 64 15.42 -21.60 16.68
CA LEU A 64 16.26 -20.47 17.08
C LEU A 64 15.74 -19.78 18.36
N ASP A 65 14.79 -20.37 19.08
CA ASP A 65 14.13 -19.74 20.24
C ASP A 65 13.59 -18.33 19.92
N LEU A 66 13.14 -18.14 18.68
CA LEU A 66 12.50 -16.92 18.21
C LEU A 66 11.01 -17.16 18.03
N GLU A 67 10.21 -16.11 18.27
CA GLU A 67 8.76 -16.17 18.06
C GLU A 67 8.39 -15.30 16.86
N TYR A 68 7.24 -15.56 16.23
CA TYR A 68 6.69 -14.64 15.24
C TYR A 68 5.33 -14.07 15.65
N VAL A 69 5.00 -12.92 15.05
CA VAL A 69 3.68 -12.31 15.14
C VAL A 69 3.22 -11.96 13.73
N LEU A 70 2.12 -12.58 13.31
CA LEU A 70 1.45 -12.22 12.08
C LEU A 70 0.71 -10.89 12.28
N LEU A 71 1.16 -9.84 11.61
CA LEU A 71 0.56 -8.51 11.73
C LEU A 71 -0.67 -8.35 10.83
N ASP A 72 -0.48 -8.58 9.53
CA ASP A 72 -1.51 -8.31 8.53
C ASP A 72 -1.20 -9.02 7.20
N THR A 73 -2.21 -9.04 6.32
CA THR A 73 -2.08 -9.41 4.92
C THR A 73 -1.83 -8.16 4.09
N VAL A 74 -0.84 -8.20 3.20
CA VAL A 74 -0.58 -7.12 2.24
C VAL A 74 -1.30 -7.36 0.91
N ASP A 75 -1.41 -6.30 0.10
CA ASP A 75 -1.83 -6.38 -1.30
C ASP A 75 -1.09 -7.51 -2.03
N TYR A 76 -1.83 -8.23 -2.89
CA TYR A 76 -1.27 -9.35 -3.63
C TYR A 76 -0.09 -8.93 -4.50
N ASN A 77 1.01 -9.64 -4.33
CA ASN A 77 2.18 -9.56 -5.17
C ASN A 77 2.40 -10.92 -5.87
N GLN A 78 2.49 -10.90 -7.20
CA GLN A 78 2.74 -12.09 -8.02
C GLN A 78 4.12 -12.73 -7.82
N ASP A 79 5.11 -11.96 -7.33
CA ASP A 79 6.47 -12.46 -7.07
C ASP A 79 6.55 -13.36 -5.82
N PHE A 80 5.46 -13.43 -5.05
CA PHE A 80 5.35 -14.16 -3.80
C PHE A 80 4.21 -15.19 -3.88
N PRO A 81 4.41 -16.41 -3.35
CA PRO A 81 3.31 -17.35 -3.19
C PRO A 81 2.18 -16.79 -2.33
N LYS A 82 0.97 -17.34 -2.49
CA LYS A 82 -0.20 -16.98 -1.67
C LYS A 82 0.08 -17.28 -0.20
N TYR A 83 -0.33 -16.37 0.69
CA TYR A 83 -0.14 -16.51 2.14
C TYR A 83 1.32 -16.69 2.59
N SER A 84 2.28 -16.39 1.72
CA SER A 84 3.70 -16.41 2.09
C SER A 84 4.15 -15.07 2.65
N VAL A 85 5.21 -15.07 3.46
CA VAL A 85 5.76 -13.83 4.02
C VAL A 85 6.31 -12.93 2.92
N VAL A 86 5.81 -11.69 2.89
CA VAL A 86 6.28 -10.63 1.98
C VAL A 86 7.24 -9.70 2.70
N LYS A 87 6.94 -9.37 3.96
CA LYS A 87 7.75 -8.47 4.79
C LYS A 87 7.97 -9.09 6.15
N GLN A 88 9.16 -8.87 6.68
CA GLN A 88 9.52 -9.19 8.04
C GLN A 88 10.20 -8.00 8.70
N ASP A 89 10.05 -7.89 10.02
CA ASP A 89 10.81 -6.99 10.88
C ASP A 89 11.16 -7.71 12.19
N PRO A 90 12.43 -7.80 12.60
CA PRO A 90 13.62 -7.24 11.95
C PRO A 90 13.98 -7.86 10.59
N LEU A 91 14.79 -7.12 9.82
CA LEU A 91 15.27 -7.56 8.50
C LEU A 91 16.19 -8.79 8.59
N PRO A 92 16.27 -9.61 7.52
CA PRO A 92 17.20 -10.72 7.46
C PRO A 92 18.64 -10.30 7.74
N GLY A 93 19.37 -11.08 8.53
CA GLY A 93 20.74 -10.78 8.94
C GLY A 93 20.85 -9.81 10.13
N ALA A 94 19.74 -9.22 10.59
CA ALA A 94 19.73 -8.47 11.84
C ALA A 94 20.06 -9.40 13.01
N LYS A 95 20.64 -8.82 14.06
CA LYS A 95 20.97 -9.53 15.28
C LYS A 95 19.98 -9.20 16.39
N VAL A 96 19.43 -10.23 17.01
CA VAL A 96 18.39 -10.10 18.04
C VAL A 96 18.71 -11.00 19.23
N LYS A 97 18.09 -10.74 20.38
CA LYS A 97 18.16 -11.65 21.52
C LYS A 97 17.15 -12.78 21.36
N GLU A 98 17.36 -13.85 22.12
CA GLU A 98 16.38 -14.93 22.33
C GLU A 98 15.00 -14.38 22.74
N GLY A 99 13.94 -15.08 22.34
CA GLY A 99 12.55 -14.68 22.59
C GLY A 99 12.11 -13.42 21.87
N ARG A 100 12.92 -12.89 20.93
CA ARG A 100 12.51 -11.74 20.12
C ARG A 100 11.39 -12.15 19.19
N LYS A 101 10.31 -11.35 19.19
CA LYS A 101 9.20 -11.48 18.24
C LYS A 101 9.58 -10.89 16.88
N ILE A 102 9.46 -11.69 15.84
CA ILE A 102 9.62 -11.33 14.43
C ILE A 102 8.25 -11.03 13.86
N TYR A 103 8.03 -9.79 13.48
CA TYR A 103 6.77 -9.35 12.90
C TYR A 103 6.75 -9.65 11.42
N ILE A 104 5.76 -10.41 10.97
CA ILE A 104 5.61 -10.79 9.57
C ILE A 104 4.33 -10.22 8.97
N LYS A 105 4.38 -9.93 7.68
CA LYS A 105 3.19 -9.65 6.86
C LYS A 105 3.16 -10.60 5.68
N VAL A 106 1.99 -11.16 5.40
CA VAL A 106 1.81 -12.21 4.40
C VAL A 106 1.13 -11.71 3.14
N ASN A 107 1.36 -12.39 2.04
CA ASN A 107 0.76 -12.10 0.76
C ASN A 107 -0.72 -12.47 0.75
N SER A 108 -1.56 -11.65 0.14
CA SER A 108 -2.95 -12.03 -0.13
C SER A 108 -3.04 -13.28 -1.03
N SER A 109 -4.20 -13.90 -1.09
CA SER A 109 -4.48 -15.00 -2.02
C SER A 109 -4.73 -14.55 -3.47
N GLY A 110 -4.94 -13.25 -3.67
CA GLY A 110 -5.14 -12.63 -4.96
C GLY A 110 -5.44 -11.13 -4.86
N PHE A 111 -5.52 -10.48 -6.01
CA PHE A 111 -5.88 -9.07 -6.10
C PHE A 111 -7.24 -8.80 -5.42
N GLY A 112 -7.29 -7.78 -4.56
CA GLY A 112 -8.52 -7.32 -3.93
C GLY A 112 -9.48 -6.69 -4.95
N ASP A 113 -10.74 -6.58 -4.57
CA ASP A 113 -11.75 -5.95 -5.42
C ASP A 113 -11.71 -4.43 -5.33
N VAL A 114 -11.92 -3.78 -6.47
CA VAL A 114 -12.02 -2.33 -6.64
C VAL A 114 -13.36 -2.02 -7.29
N THR A 115 -14.03 -0.97 -6.79
CA THR A 115 -15.29 -0.50 -7.34
C THR A 115 -15.03 0.24 -8.66
N VAL A 116 -15.77 -0.14 -9.71
CA VAL A 116 -15.74 0.51 -11.00
C VAL A 116 -16.35 1.92 -10.89
N PRO A 117 -15.60 2.99 -11.21
CA PRO A 117 -16.12 4.35 -11.19
C PRO A 117 -17.08 4.59 -12.36
N ASP A 118 -17.90 5.63 -12.25
CA ASP A 118 -18.74 6.08 -13.35
C ASP A 118 -17.90 6.86 -14.38
N LEU A 119 -17.55 6.17 -15.46
CA LEU A 119 -16.75 6.70 -16.57
C LEU A 119 -17.51 6.70 -17.89
N VAL A 120 -18.78 6.32 -17.90
CA VAL A 120 -19.62 6.40 -19.10
C VAL A 120 -19.84 7.88 -19.42
N GLU A 121 -19.84 8.22 -20.72
CA GLU A 121 -19.88 9.58 -21.26
C GLU A 121 -18.67 10.47 -20.90
N LYS A 122 -17.65 9.93 -20.21
CA LYS A 122 -16.37 10.63 -20.02
C LYS A 122 -15.48 10.46 -21.24
N THR A 123 -14.58 11.40 -21.44
CA THR A 123 -13.57 11.27 -22.50
C THR A 123 -12.54 10.21 -22.12
N LEU A 124 -11.97 9.53 -23.11
CA LEU A 124 -10.86 8.58 -22.93
C LEU A 124 -9.71 9.20 -22.12
N ARG A 125 -9.41 10.48 -22.37
CA ARG A 125 -8.38 11.26 -21.67
C ARG A 125 -8.64 11.40 -20.17
N GLN A 126 -9.89 11.32 -19.72
CA GLN A 126 -10.27 11.30 -18.30
C GLN A 126 -10.37 9.87 -17.75
N ALA A 127 -10.95 8.96 -18.53
CA ALA A 127 -11.22 7.59 -18.10
C ALA A 127 -9.94 6.77 -17.93
N GLU A 128 -9.00 6.84 -18.89
CA GLU A 128 -7.77 6.06 -18.87
C GLU A 128 -6.88 6.32 -17.64
N PRO A 129 -6.54 7.56 -17.25
CA PRO A 129 -5.76 7.79 -16.03
C PRO A 129 -6.53 7.37 -14.77
N THR A 130 -7.86 7.51 -14.75
CA THR A 130 -8.68 7.09 -13.60
C THR A 130 -8.63 5.57 -13.41
N LEU A 131 -8.80 4.80 -14.49
CA LEU A 131 -8.72 3.34 -14.45
C LEU A 131 -7.31 2.86 -14.05
N LYS A 132 -6.26 3.48 -14.61
CA LYS A 132 -4.87 3.16 -14.26
C LYS A 132 -4.56 3.47 -12.79
N ALA A 133 -5.05 4.59 -12.27
CA ALA A 133 -4.86 4.97 -10.86
C ALA A 133 -5.54 3.98 -9.89
N LEU A 134 -6.66 3.38 -10.31
CA LEU A 134 -7.34 2.31 -9.58
C LEU A 134 -6.66 0.94 -9.72
N GLY A 135 -5.56 0.86 -10.49
CA GLY A 135 -4.81 -0.36 -10.72
C GLY A 135 -5.45 -1.29 -11.75
N PHE A 136 -6.33 -0.79 -12.62
CA PHE A 136 -6.82 -1.54 -13.77
C PHE A 136 -5.89 -1.37 -14.98
N GLU A 137 -5.87 -2.38 -15.84
CA GLU A 137 -5.14 -2.34 -17.11
C GLU A 137 -6.09 -1.97 -18.24
N ILE A 138 -5.61 -1.17 -19.20
CA ILE A 138 -6.40 -0.82 -20.39
C ILE A 138 -6.20 -1.88 -21.45
N GLY A 139 -7.30 -2.53 -21.83
CA GLY A 139 -7.33 -3.53 -22.88
C GLY A 139 -7.60 -2.94 -24.26
N LYS A 140 -8.47 -3.62 -25.00
CA LYS A 140 -8.85 -3.25 -26.37
C LYS A 140 -9.72 -2.00 -26.37
N LYS A 141 -9.40 -1.07 -27.27
CA LYS A 141 -10.24 0.08 -27.61
C LYS A 141 -10.98 -0.22 -28.90
N THR A 142 -12.30 -0.17 -28.87
CA THR A 142 -13.17 -0.40 -30.04
C THR A 142 -14.01 0.85 -30.27
N TYR A 143 -14.24 1.22 -31.53
CA TYR A 143 -14.98 2.43 -31.88
C TYR A 143 -16.36 2.09 -32.47
N LYS A 144 -17.37 2.88 -32.12
CA LYS A 144 -18.73 2.82 -32.68
C LYS A 144 -19.16 4.21 -33.21
N PRO A 145 -20.04 4.26 -34.23
CA PRO A 145 -20.64 5.51 -34.70
C PRO A 145 -21.27 6.29 -33.54
N TYR A 146 -20.73 7.48 -33.25
CA TYR A 146 -21.25 8.34 -32.19
C TYR A 146 -20.81 9.80 -32.41
N LEU A 147 -21.56 10.76 -31.87
CA LEU A 147 -21.27 12.20 -31.98
C LEU A 147 -19.96 12.59 -31.28
N GLY A 148 -19.75 12.10 -30.05
CA GLY A 148 -18.58 12.40 -29.24
C GLY A 148 -17.38 11.51 -29.56
N LYS A 149 -16.36 12.07 -30.22
CA LYS A 149 -15.07 11.37 -30.45
C LYS A 149 -14.38 11.03 -29.13
N ASP A 150 -13.87 9.81 -29.02
CA ASP A 150 -13.15 9.27 -27.86
C ASP A 150 -13.97 9.30 -26.55
N MET A 151 -15.30 9.44 -26.64
CA MET A 151 -16.19 9.34 -25.50
C MET A 151 -16.39 7.87 -25.13
N VAL A 152 -16.26 7.52 -23.85
CA VAL A 152 -16.48 6.16 -23.35
C VAL A 152 -17.97 5.88 -23.35
N LEU A 153 -18.40 4.93 -24.17
CA LEU A 153 -19.79 4.50 -24.28
C LEU A 153 -20.06 3.28 -23.40
N GLU A 154 -19.13 2.32 -23.42
CA GLU A 154 -19.26 1.08 -22.67
C GLU A 154 -17.89 0.62 -22.18
N MET A 155 -17.89 -0.07 -21.04
CA MET A 155 -16.72 -0.73 -20.48
C MET A 155 -17.02 -2.21 -20.32
N TYR A 156 -16.03 -3.05 -20.58
CA TYR A 156 -16.11 -4.50 -20.44
C TYR A 156 -14.91 -5.02 -19.66
N SER A 157 -15.10 -6.08 -18.88
CA SER A 157 -14.01 -6.90 -18.37
C SER A 157 -14.34 -8.37 -18.55
N SER A 158 -13.40 -9.14 -19.10
CA SER A 158 -13.59 -10.56 -19.40
C SER A 158 -14.89 -10.87 -20.16
N GLY A 159 -15.27 -10.00 -21.11
CA GLY A 159 -16.50 -10.13 -21.91
C GLY A 159 -17.80 -9.69 -21.22
N LYS A 160 -17.79 -9.35 -19.93
CA LYS A 160 -18.97 -8.85 -19.21
C LYS A 160 -19.02 -7.33 -19.27
N LYS A 161 -20.18 -6.75 -19.62
CA LYS A 161 -20.43 -5.30 -19.56
C LYS A 161 -20.41 -4.82 -18.12
N LEU A 162 -19.63 -3.77 -17.86
CA LEU A 162 -19.47 -3.18 -16.54
C LEU A 162 -20.39 -1.99 -16.34
N ARG A 163 -20.80 -1.80 -15.09
CA ARG A 163 -21.57 -0.64 -14.64
C ARG A 163 -20.83 0.04 -13.48
N ALA A 164 -21.10 1.32 -13.30
CA ALA A 164 -20.63 2.03 -12.12
C ALA A 164 -21.11 1.32 -10.85
N GLY A 165 -20.21 1.12 -9.89
CA GLY A 165 -20.48 0.38 -8.66
C GLY A 165 -20.19 -1.12 -8.71
N ASP A 166 -19.93 -1.70 -9.89
CA ASP A 166 -19.49 -3.09 -9.99
C ASP A 166 -18.16 -3.29 -9.27
N LYS A 167 -17.96 -4.45 -8.63
CA LYS A 167 -16.70 -4.81 -7.97
C LYS A 167 -15.91 -5.76 -8.85
N ILE A 168 -14.66 -5.40 -9.15
CA ILE A 168 -13.77 -6.19 -10.00
C ILE A 168 -12.38 -6.22 -9.38
N LYS A 169 -11.68 -7.34 -9.51
CA LYS A 169 -10.31 -7.48 -9.03
C LYS A 169 -9.41 -6.40 -9.61
N LYS A 170 -8.59 -5.79 -8.74
CA LYS A 170 -7.43 -4.98 -9.14
C LYS A 170 -6.58 -5.76 -10.13
N SER A 171 -5.89 -5.07 -11.05
CA SER A 171 -5.17 -5.64 -12.20
C SER A 171 -6.04 -6.26 -13.29
N SER A 172 -7.37 -6.18 -13.22
CA SER A 172 -8.21 -6.64 -14.33
C SER A 172 -8.06 -5.73 -15.55
N VAL A 173 -8.13 -6.36 -16.74
CA VAL A 173 -8.13 -5.67 -18.02
C VAL A 173 -9.53 -5.14 -18.32
N ILE A 174 -9.61 -3.86 -18.68
CA ILE A 174 -10.84 -3.15 -19.04
C ILE A 174 -10.79 -2.78 -20.52
N ASP A 175 -11.67 -3.39 -21.30
CA ASP A 175 -11.90 -3.03 -22.70
C ASP A 175 -12.87 -1.86 -22.79
N LEU A 176 -12.57 -0.91 -23.67
CA LEU A 176 -13.35 0.32 -23.84
C LEU A 176 -14.01 0.36 -25.21
N VAL A 177 -15.30 0.66 -25.23
CA VAL A 177 -16.03 1.04 -26.44
C VAL A 177 -16.15 2.56 -26.46
N LEU A 178 -15.63 3.17 -27.52
CA LEU A 178 -15.48 4.60 -27.69
C LEU A 178 -16.32 5.11 -28.85
N GLY A 179 -16.73 6.38 -28.80
CA GLY A 179 -17.33 7.07 -29.93
C GLY A 179 -16.30 7.48 -30.97
N ASP A 180 -16.63 7.35 -32.26
CA ASP A 180 -15.73 7.68 -33.37
C ASP A 180 -15.83 9.14 -33.87
N GLY A 181 -16.87 9.87 -33.44
CA GLY A 181 -17.11 11.25 -33.86
C GLY A 181 -17.68 11.40 -35.27
N LYS A 182 -18.20 10.32 -35.89
CA LYS A 182 -18.63 10.31 -37.31
C LYS A 182 -20.12 10.48 -37.52
N VAL A 183 -20.92 10.48 -36.46
CA VAL A 183 -22.36 10.78 -36.56
C VAL A 183 -22.50 12.29 -36.52
N GLY A 184 -22.83 12.90 -37.66
CA GLY A 184 -23.23 14.31 -37.76
C GLY A 184 -24.74 14.47 -37.70
N PHE A 185 -25.22 15.68 -37.43
CA PHE A 185 -26.62 16.03 -37.68
C PHE A 185 -26.83 16.06 -39.20
N GLU A 186 -27.69 15.16 -39.73
CA GLU A 186 -28.29 15.43 -41.03
C GLU A 186 -29.39 16.46 -40.79
N GLU A 187 -29.20 17.68 -41.29
CA GLU A 187 -30.27 18.66 -41.39
C GLU A 187 -31.37 18.04 -42.26
N SER A 188 -32.47 17.60 -41.64
CA SER A 188 -33.67 17.30 -42.40
C SER A 188 -34.18 18.60 -43.00
N ASP A 189 -34.20 18.66 -44.34
CA ASP A 189 -34.73 19.74 -45.19
C ASP A 189 -36.16 20.17 -44.80
N SER A 190 -36.31 20.95 -43.73
CA SER A 190 -37.57 21.57 -43.33
C SER A 190 -37.48 23.09 -43.47
N THR A 191 -37.14 23.59 -44.67
CA THR A 191 -37.47 24.97 -45.08
C THR A 191 -37.60 25.07 -46.60
N LYS A 192 -38.71 24.57 -47.14
CA LYS A 192 -39.34 25.17 -48.34
C LYS A 192 -40.79 25.45 -47.99
N VAL A 193 -41.01 26.57 -47.30
CA VAL A 193 -42.32 27.20 -47.31
C VAL A 193 -42.44 27.87 -48.68
N GLU A 194 -43.31 27.32 -49.52
CA GLU A 194 -43.74 27.93 -50.77
C GLU A 194 -44.33 29.31 -50.48
N ASN A 195 -43.69 30.36 -51.00
CA ASN A 195 -44.26 31.68 -51.03
C ASN A 195 -45.07 31.81 -52.33
N GLU A 196 -46.28 31.26 -52.33
CA GLU A 196 -47.35 31.71 -53.21
C GLU A 196 -48.08 32.84 -52.49
N ASN A 197 -47.83 34.09 -52.90
CA ASN A 197 -48.87 34.99 -53.43
C ASN A 197 -48.44 36.47 -53.45
N GLU A 198 -49.09 37.17 -54.38
CA GLU A 198 -49.26 38.62 -54.54
C GLU A 198 -48.17 39.41 -55.25
N ILE A 199 -48.37 39.61 -56.57
CA ILE A 199 -48.60 40.94 -57.14
C ILE A 199 -49.73 40.84 -58.19
N GLU A 200 -50.96 41.14 -57.76
CA GLU A 200 -52.00 41.87 -58.53
C GLU A 200 -51.38 43.18 -59.07
N THR A 201 -51.62 43.75 -60.26
CA THR A 201 -52.85 44.00 -61.04
C THR A 201 -52.47 44.78 -62.32
N GLU A 202 -53.45 44.97 -63.21
CA GLU A 202 -53.58 46.07 -64.22
C GLU A 202 -52.85 46.00 -65.57
N ASN A 203 -53.62 45.67 -66.62
CA ASN A 203 -54.06 46.57 -67.72
C ASN A 203 -54.68 45.70 -68.84
N ALA A 204 -55.99 45.72 -69.07
CA ALA A 204 -56.79 46.72 -69.81
C ALA A 204 -56.71 46.56 -71.34
N GLU A 205 -57.91 46.36 -71.94
CA GLU A 205 -58.32 46.27 -73.35
C GLU A 205 -58.06 44.98 -74.16
#